data_AF-A0AAU8DEU5-F1
#
_entry.id   AF-A0AAU8DEU5-F1
#
_cell.length_a   1.000
_cell.length_b   1.000
_cell.length_c   1.000
_cell.angle_alpha   90.00
_cell.angle_beta   90.00
_cell.angle_gamma   90.00
#
_symmetry.space_group_name_H-M   'P 1'
#
loop_
_entity.id
_entity.type
_entity.pdbx_description
1 polymer ?
#
loop_
_entity_poly.entity_id
_entity_poly.type
_entity_poly.pdbx_seq_one_letter_code
_entity_poly.pdbx_strand_id
1 'polypeptide(L)'
;MTPTQKELLVKGLLSDWAPLEGSGQYAAARSMSAKGWINQQWSVNRNTITQAGKDALALNSPPVEIFDGLLLKDGRPIARILPGQLHLVEELINAN
;
A
#
# COMPACT_ATOMS: atom_id res chain seq x y z
N MET A 1 6.09 6.51 7.66
CA MET A 1 4.71 6.35 7.16
C MET A 1 3.89 5.60 8.22
N THR A 2 2.60 5.91 8.42
CA THR A 2 1.79 5.12 9.39
C THR A 2 1.26 3.82 8.75
N PRO A 3 0.93 2.77 9.54
CA PRO A 3 0.37 1.54 9.01
C PRO A 3 -0.87 1.76 8.14
N THR A 4 -1.80 2.61 8.59
CA THR A 4 -3.01 2.96 7.81
C THR A 4 -2.69 3.67 6.50
N GLN A 5 -1.67 4.54 6.46
CA GLN A 5 -1.24 5.20 5.22
C GLN A 5 -0.68 4.19 4.22
N LYS A 6 0.15 3.25 4.70
CA LYS A 6 0.68 2.16 3.88
C LYS A 6 -0.43 1.28 3.33
N GLU A 7 -1.33 0.84 4.20
CA GLU A 7 -2.48 0.02 3.82
C GLU A 7 -3.33 0.69 2.74
N LEU A 8 -3.69 1.98 2.93
CA LEU A 8 -4.47 2.73 1.96
C LEU A 8 -3.73 2.89 0.63
N LEU A 9 -2.42 3.16 0.63
CA LEU A 9 -1.63 3.25 -0.61
C LEU A 9 -1.56 1.90 -1.33
N VAL A 10 -1.30 0.80 -0.62
CA VAL A 10 -1.24 -0.55 -1.21
C VAL A 10 -2.59 -0.96 -1.79
N LYS A 11 -3.68 -0.82 -1.02
CA LYS A 11 -5.05 -1.11 -1.48
C LYS A 11 -5.46 -0.19 -2.64
N GLY A 12 -5.08 1.08 -2.57
CA GLY A 12 -5.36 2.05 -3.62
C GLY A 12 -4.66 1.70 -4.95
N LEU A 13 -3.46 1.12 -4.94
CA LEU A 13 -2.79 0.68 -6.17
C LEU A 13 -3.52 -0.49 -6.87
N LEU A 14 -4.22 -1.32 -6.10
CA LEU A 14 -4.98 -2.47 -6.60
C LEU A 14 -6.36 -2.10 -7.13
N SER A 15 -6.96 -1.01 -6.63
CA SER A 15 -8.35 -0.67 -6.95
C SER A 15 -8.48 0.64 -7.71
N ASP A 16 -9.41 0.67 -8.66
CA ASP A 16 -9.87 1.89 -9.31
C ASP A 16 -10.91 2.62 -8.44
N TRP A 17 -11.49 1.93 -7.44
CA TRP A 17 -12.46 2.49 -6.51
C TRP A 17 -12.41 1.79 -5.14
N ALA A 18 -12.01 2.51 -4.11
CA ALA A 18 -12.08 2.06 -2.72
C ALA A 18 -12.55 3.24 -1.85
N PRO A 19 -13.74 3.17 -1.24
CA PRO A 19 -14.19 4.20 -0.30
C PRO A 19 -13.37 4.11 1.00
N LEU A 20 -13.18 5.25 1.66
CA LEU A 20 -12.54 5.30 2.97
C LEU A 20 -13.54 4.87 4.06
N GLU A 21 -13.11 3.92 4.88
CA GLU A 21 -13.89 3.34 5.97
C GLU A 21 -13.53 4.01 7.30
N GLY A 22 -14.40 4.92 7.76
CA GLY A 22 -14.30 5.51 9.10
C GLY A 22 -13.28 6.65 9.25
N SER A 23 -13.39 7.36 10.37
CA SER A 23 -12.67 8.62 10.65
C SER A 23 -11.14 8.49 10.60
N GLY A 24 -10.59 7.33 10.96
CA GLY A 24 -9.15 7.06 10.91
C GLY A 24 -8.59 7.07 9.48
N GLN A 25 -9.30 6.46 8.53
CA GLN A 25 -8.89 6.46 7.12
C GLN A 25 -9.01 7.85 6.49
N TYR A 26 -10.05 8.60 6.86
CA TYR A 26 -10.19 10.01 6.45
C TYR A 26 -9.04 10.88 6.95
N ALA A 27 -8.65 10.74 8.22
CA ALA A 27 -7.51 11.46 8.78
C ALA A 27 -6.20 11.09 8.07
N ALA A 28 -6.00 9.80 7.77
CA ALA A 28 -4.85 9.32 7.02
C ALA A 28 -4.82 9.90 5.59
N ALA A 29 -5.92 9.83 4.85
CA ALA A 29 -6.02 10.38 3.50
C ALA A 29 -5.79 11.89 3.47
N ARG A 30 -6.35 12.65 4.42
CA ARG A 30 -6.08 14.09 4.56
C ARG A 30 -4.59 14.37 4.80
N SER A 31 -3.94 13.60 5.68
CA SER A 31 -2.49 13.70 5.91
C SER A 31 -1.68 13.35 4.66
N MET A 32 -2.09 12.33 3.90
CA MET A 32 -1.43 11.93 2.65
C MET A 32 -1.56 13.00 1.57
N SER A 33 -2.72 13.63 1.46
CA SER A 33 -2.96 14.72 0.50
C SER A 33 -2.14 15.96 0.86
N ALA A 34 -2.04 16.31 2.14
CA ALA A 34 -1.17 17.40 2.60
C ALA A 34 0.32 17.17 2.29
N LYS A 35 0.75 15.90 2.19
CA LYS A 35 2.11 15.51 1.79
C LYS A 35 2.29 15.37 0.27
N GLY A 36 1.23 15.59 -0.51
CA GLY A 36 1.24 15.42 -1.97
C GLY A 36 1.30 13.96 -2.44
N TRP A 37 1.08 12.98 -1.55
CA TRP A 37 1.10 11.55 -1.91
C TRP A 37 -0.16 11.11 -2.67
N ILE A 38 -1.26 11.83 -2.46
CA ILE A 38 -2.50 11.69 -3.21
C ILE A 38 -3.02 13.07 -3.62
N ASN A 39 -3.72 13.15 -4.76
CA ASN A 39 -4.28 14.39 -5.30
C ASN A 39 -5.73 14.67 -4.85
N GLN A 40 -6.36 13.75 -4.10
CA GLN A 40 -7.70 13.91 -3.52
C GLN A 40 -7.69 13.59 -2.02
N GLN A 41 -8.41 14.38 -1.22
CA GLN A 41 -8.41 14.24 0.26
C GLN A 41 -9.37 13.15 0.77
N TRP A 42 -10.30 12.70 -0.07
CA TRP A 42 -11.43 11.85 0.32
C TRP A 42 -11.47 10.51 -0.45
N SER A 43 -10.45 10.23 -1.26
CA SER A 43 -10.36 9.00 -2.03
C SER A 43 -8.91 8.59 -2.24
N VAL A 44 -8.63 7.31 -2.01
CA VAL A 44 -7.33 6.69 -2.29
C VAL A 44 -7.56 5.55 -3.27
N ASN A 45 -7.11 5.74 -4.51
CA ASN A 45 -7.21 4.76 -5.59
C ASN A 45 -6.05 4.97 -6.57
N ARG A 46 -5.95 4.11 -7.59
CA ARG A 46 -4.84 4.12 -8.54
C ARG A 46 -4.66 5.48 -9.24
N ASN A 47 -5.76 6.19 -9.48
CA ASN A 47 -5.78 7.46 -10.18
C ASN A 47 -5.50 8.66 -9.26
N THR A 48 -5.67 8.50 -7.94
CA THR A 48 -5.39 9.57 -6.99
C THR A 48 -3.99 9.51 -6.41
N ILE A 49 -3.34 8.35 -6.41
CA ILE A 49 -1.96 8.16 -5.93
C ILE A 49 -0.96 8.79 -6.90
N THR A 50 -0.21 9.77 -6.40
CA THR A 50 0.81 10.49 -7.17
C THR A 50 2.11 9.69 -7.24
N GLN A 51 3.05 10.15 -8.07
CA GLN A 51 4.40 9.58 -8.08
C GLN A 51 5.09 9.73 -6.71
N ALA A 52 4.95 10.89 -6.06
CA ALA A 52 5.47 11.11 -4.71
C ALA A 52 4.88 10.14 -3.68
N GLY A 53 3.62 9.72 -3.83
CA GLY A 53 3.02 8.68 -2.99
C GLY A 53 3.65 7.31 -3.21
N LYS A 54 3.93 6.95 -4.46
CA LYS A 54 4.64 5.70 -4.81
C LYS A 54 6.08 5.69 -4.30
N ASP A 55 6.77 6.83 -4.38
CA ASP A 55 8.14 6.96 -3.92
C ASP A 55 8.22 6.95 -2.39
N ALA A 56 7.27 7.59 -1.72
CA ALA A 56 7.14 7.51 -0.26
C ALA A 56 6.86 6.07 0.19
N LEU A 57 6.03 5.33 -0.53
CA LEU A 57 5.75 3.93 -0.24
C LEU A 57 7.00 3.06 -0.40
N ALA A 58 7.77 3.25 -1.47
CA ALA A 58 9.04 2.55 -1.69
C ALA A 58 10.07 2.87 -0.59
N LEU A 59 10.22 4.14 -0.22
CA LEU A 59 11.15 4.56 0.83
C LEU A 59 10.81 3.99 2.23
N ASN A 60 9.53 3.71 2.49
CA ASN A 60 9.04 3.24 3.78
C ASN A 60 8.71 1.73 3.79
N SER A 61 9.12 0.99 2.77
CA SER A 61 8.86 -0.45 2.64
C SER A 61 10.17 -1.20 2.45
N PRO A 62 10.30 -2.43 2.98
CA PRO A 62 11.37 -3.33 2.60
C PRO A 62 11.39 -3.56 1.07
N PRO A 63 12.56 -3.92 0.50
CA PRO A 63 12.66 -4.23 -0.93
C PRO A 63 11.69 -5.32 -1.38
N VAL A 64 11.48 -6.34 -0.55
CA VAL A 64 10.49 -7.40 -0.73
C VAL A 64 9.82 -7.68 0.62
N GLU A 65 8.50 -7.76 0.65
CA GLU A 65 7.74 -8.10 1.86
C GLU A 65 6.40 -8.75 1.53
N ILE A 66 5.80 -9.38 2.54
CA ILE A 66 4.42 -9.85 2.51
C ILE A 66 3.56 -8.90 3.31
N PHE A 67 2.46 -8.42 2.73
CA PHE A 67 1.52 -7.51 3.37
C PHE A 67 0.09 -7.87 2.99
N ASP A 68 -0.74 -8.21 3.97
CA ASP A 68 -2.17 -8.53 3.76
C ASP A 68 -2.42 -9.57 2.63
N GLY A 69 -1.61 -10.64 2.61
CA GLY A 69 -1.69 -11.69 1.58
C GLY A 69 -1.19 -11.27 0.18
N LEU A 70 -0.49 -10.14 0.08
CA LEU A 70 0.14 -9.65 -1.13
C LEU A 70 1.66 -9.76 -1.01
N LEU A 71 2.31 -10.16 -2.11
CA LEU A 71 3.73 -9.96 -2.28
C LEU A 71 3.96 -8.53 -2.77
N LEU A 72 4.74 -7.77 -2.02
CA LEU A 72 5.12 -6.41 -2.38
C LEU A 72 6.59 -6.37 -2.79
N LYS A 73 6.89 -5.55 -3.80
CA LYS A 73 8.25 -5.12 -4.13
C LYS A 73 8.33 -3.60 -4.02
N ASP A 74 9.24 -3.11 -3.18
CA ASP A 74 9.36 -1.68 -2.86
C ASP A 74 7.98 -1.09 -2.46
N GLY A 75 7.22 -1.84 -1.65
CA GLY A 75 5.88 -1.50 -1.21
C GLY A 75 4.77 -1.56 -2.26
N ARG A 76 5.08 -1.88 -3.53
CA ARG A 76 4.08 -2.02 -4.60
C ARG A 76 3.59 -3.46 -4.72
N PRO A 77 2.28 -3.70 -4.84
CA PRO A 77 1.76 -5.05 -4.99
C PRO A 77 2.12 -5.61 -6.37
N ILE A 78 2.79 -6.77 -6.39
CA ILE A 78 3.18 -7.46 -7.62
C ILE A 78 2.44 -8.79 -7.82
N ALA A 79 2.01 -9.42 -6.74
CA ALA A 79 1.27 -10.68 -6.79
C ALA A 79 0.38 -10.85 -5.55
N ARG A 80 -0.69 -11.63 -5.71
CA ARG A 80 -1.48 -12.15 -4.60
C ARG A 80 -0.92 -13.51 -4.20
N ILE A 81 -0.75 -13.74 -2.90
CA ILE A 81 -0.34 -15.03 -2.36
C ILE A 81 -1.57 -15.91 -2.28
N LEU A 82 -1.49 -17.11 -2.85
CA LEU A 82 -2.58 -18.07 -2.79
C LEU A 82 -2.71 -18.65 -1.36
N PRO A 83 -3.93 -19.00 -0.91
CA PRO A 83 -4.11 -19.70 0.35
C PRO A 83 -3.22 -20.95 0.45
N GLY A 84 -2.56 -21.13 1.59
CA GLY A 84 -1.62 -22.24 1.82
C GLY A 84 -0.21 -22.06 1.24
N GLN A 85 0.06 -20.99 0.48
CA GLN A 85 1.40 -20.70 -0.05
C GLN A 85 2.18 -19.69 0.81
N LEU A 86 1.60 -19.16 1.89
CA LEU A 86 2.21 -18.10 2.72
C LEU A 86 3.60 -18.51 3.24
N HIS A 87 3.68 -19.67 3.89
CA HIS A 87 4.93 -20.14 4.49
C HIS A 87 6.05 -20.36 3.46
N LEU A 88 5.70 -20.93 2.30
CA LEU A 88 6.66 -21.13 1.21
C LEU A 88 7.22 -19.80 0.70
N VAL A 89 6.37 -18.78 0.54
CA VAL A 89 6.79 -17.46 0.08
C VAL A 89 7.66 -16.77 1.15
N GLU A 90 7.34 -16.92 2.44
CA GLU A 90 8.17 -16.42 3.54
C GLU A 90 9.57 -17.04 3.53
N GLU A 91 9.67 -18.36 3.35
CA GLU A 91 10.96 -19.06 3.23
C GLU A 91 11.78 -18.53 2.05
N LEU A 92 11.16 -18.34 0.88
CA LEU A 92 11.84 -17.83 -0.32
C LEU A 92 12.36 -16.40 -0.17
N ILE A 93 11.66 -15.56 0.58
CA ILE A 93 12.10 -14.18 0.86
C ILE A 93 13.29 -14.19 1.82
N ASN A 94 13.25 -15.04 2.85
CA ASN A 94 14.28 -15.08 3.90
C ASN A 94 15.53 -15.90 3.52
N ALA A 95 15.45 -16.71 2.46
CA ALA A 95 16.57 -17.49 1.95
C ALA A 95 17.60 -16.66 1.14
N ASN A 96 17.31 -15.39 0.87
CA ASN A 96 18.18 -14.43 0.17
C ASN A 96 18.71 -13.36 1.11
#